data_AF-A0A8H4CGZ7-F1
#
_entry.id   AF-A0A8H4CGZ7-F1
#
_cell.length_a   1.000
_cell.length_b   1.000
_cell.length_c   1.000
_cell.angle_alpha   90.00
_cell.angle_beta   90.00
_cell.angle_gamma   90.00
#
_symmetry.space_group_name_H-M   'P 1'
#
loop_
_entity.id
_entity.type
_entity.pdbx_description
1 polymer ?
#
loop_
_entity_poly.entity_id
_entity_poly.type
_entity_poly.pdbx_seq_one_letter_code
_entity_poly.pdbx_strand_id
1 'polypeptide(L)'
;MIFPSVAKLLLAAGFVHSALAHNIQLPAHGRECFHESLHRDDKMTVTFQVGDREFGSAGNLDIDFWITNPMGQYETFDKSVSNGDFSFDAKHDGKYTYCFGNEHWGAHSKEVSFNVHGIVYVSETDVPADPLEVEVKKLSELLAQVKDEQSYIVIRERTHRNTAESTNSRVKWWNLFVIGLVVGESVFQVWWLRRFFEVKRVV
;
A
#
# COMPACT_ATOMS: atom_id res chain seq x y z
N MET A 1 9.84 21.84 -33.13
CA MET A 1 8.59 21.09 -32.84
C MET A 1 8.65 20.28 -31.53
N ILE A 2 9.58 20.54 -30.61
CA ILE A 2 9.83 19.72 -29.39
C ILE A 2 9.11 20.28 -28.15
N PHE A 3 8.79 21.59 -28.14
CA PHE A 3 8.07 22.26 -27.06
C PHE A 3 6.67 21.73 -26.70
N PRO A 4 5.79 21.32 -27.64
CA PRO A 4 4.43 20.94 -27.29
C PRO A 4 4.34 19.58 -26.57
N SER A 5 5.33 18.70 -26.71
CA SER A 5 5.38 17.42 -25.99
C SER A 5 5.79 17.57 -24.53
N VAL A 6 6.69 18.52 -24.23
CA VAL A 6 7.13 18.78 -22.85
C VAL A 6 5.99 19.40 -22.03
N ALA A 7 5.22 20.32 -22.63
CA ALA A 7 4.05 20.91 -22.01
C ALA A 7 2.96 19.87 -21.67
N LYS A 8 2.73 18.89 -22.56
CA LYS A 8 1.79 17.78 -22.33
C LYS A 8 2.28 16.83 -21.23
N LEU A 9 3.59 16.62 -21.11
CA LEU A 9 4.19 15.78 -20.07
C LEU A 9 4.08 16.44 -18.69
N LEU A 10 4.27 17.76 -18.61
CA LEU A 10 4.11 18.54 -17.36
C LEU A 10 2.64 18.64 -16.93
N LEU A 11 1.70 18.74 -17.87
CA LEU A 11 0.25 18.73 -17.58
C LEU A 11 -0.25 17.36 -17.07
N ALA A 12 0.33 16.25 -17.54
CA ALA A 12 -0.02 14.91 -17.07
C ALA A 12 0.50 14.62 -15.64
N ALA A 13 1.59 15.28 -15.22
CA ALA A 13 2.13 15.15 -13.86
C ALA A 13 1.27 15.84 -12.78
N GLY A 14 0.30 16.68 -13.16
CA GLY A 14 -0.61 17.36 -12.24
C GLY A 14 -1.75 16.50 -11.70
N PHE A 15 -1.98 15.31 -12.24
CA PHE A 15 -3.07 14.40 -11.84
C PHE A 15 -2.61 13.31 -10.88
N VAL A 16 -1.65 13.60 -9.99
CA VAL A 16 -1.42 12.75 -8.82
C VAL A 16 -2.54 13.04 -7.84
N HIS A 17 -3.57 12.19 -7.86
CA HIS A 17 -4.58 12.18 -6.81
C HIS A 17 -3.87 11.82 -5.51
N SER A 18 -3.87 12.74 -4.55
CA SER A 18 -3.44 12.45 -3.18
C SER A 18 -4.38 11.37 -2.63
N ALA A 19 -3.87 10.14 -2.46
CA ALA A 19 -4.58 9.16 -1.65
C ALA A 19 -4.57 9.69 -0.22
N LEU A 20 -5.74 10.06 0.29
CA LEU A 20 -5.93 10.50 1.67
C LEU A 20 -5.94 9.24 2.54
N ALA A 21 -4.74 8.77 2.91
CA ALA A 21 -4.62 7.84 4.02
C ALA A 21 -4.92 8.61 5.31
N HIS A 22 -5.72 8.02 6.21
CA HIS A 22 -5.98 8.59 7.53
C HIS A 22 -4.72 8.45 8.38
N ASN A 23 -3.80 9.38 8.19
CA ASN A 23 -2.62 9.56 9.02
C ASN A 23 -2.90 10.64 10.04
N ILE A 24 -2.63 10.35 11.30
CA ILE A 24 -2.70 11.31 12.39
C ILE A 24 -1.31 11.58 12.93
N GLN A 25 -1.07 12.83 13.32
CA GLN A 25 0.13 13.20 14.05
C GLN A 25 -0.12 13.01 15.54
N LEU A 26 0.71 12.20 16.17
CA LEU A 26 0.67 11.91 17.60
C LEU A 26 1.80 12.70 18.29
N PRO A 27 1.48 13.81 18.99
CA PRO A 27 2.50 14.65 19.60
C PRO A 27 3.25 13.94 20.74
N ALA A 28 4.44 14.42 21.07
CA ALA A 28 5.21 13.92 22.22
C ALA A 28 4.43 14.11 23.52
N HIS A 29 4.39 13.07 24.36
CA HIS A 29 3.58 13.03 25.58
C HIS A 29 2.07 13.22 25.37
N GLY A 30 1.60 13.08 24.12
CA GLY A 30 0.20 13.22 23.76
C GLY A 30 -0.50 11.87 23.54
N ARG A 31 -1.82 11.93 23.43
CA ARG A 31 -2.66 10.81 23.00
C ARG A 31 -3.76 11.31 22.08
N GLU A 32 -4.13 10.48 21.12
CA GLU A 32 -5.25 10.73 20.21
C GLU A 32 -6.27 9.60 20.35
N CYS A 33 -7.54 9.95 20.46
CA CYS A 33 -8.61 9.00 20.71
C CYS A 33 -9.78 9.23 19.75
N PHE A 34 -10.29 8.15 19.20
CA PHE A 34 -11.42 8.12 18.27
C PHE A 34 -12.48 7.16 18.79
N HIS A 35 -13.67 7.24 18.22
CA HIS A 35 -14.78 6.44 18.70
C HIS A 35 -15.72 6.01 17.58
N GLU A 36 -16.35 4.86 17.81
CA GLU A 36 -17.42 4.32 16.99
C GLU A 36 -18.60 3.93 17.88
N SER A 37 -19.81 4.00 17.32
CA SER A 37 -21.02 3.52 17.97
C SER A 37 -21.37 2.14 17.41
N LEU A 38 -21.25 1.12 18.25
CA LEU A 38 -21.50 -0.28 17.89
C LEU A 38 -22.74 -0.79 18.61
N HIS A 39 -23.46 -1.71 17.97
CA HIS A 39 -24.47 -2.53 18.61
C HIS A 39 -23.84 -3.84 19.12
N ARG A 40 -24.57 -4.53 19.98
CA ARG A 40 -24.21 -5.86 20.47
C ARG A 40 -24.05 -6.83 19.29
N ASP A 41 -23.00 -7.63 19.36
CA ASP A 41 -22.56 -8.61 18.37
C ASP A 41 -22.05 -8.00 17.04
N ASP A 42 -21.94 -6.67 16.94
CA ASP A 42 -21.20 -6.03 15.84
C ASP A 42 -19.70 -6.32 15.98
N LYS A 43 -19.06 -6.64 14.85
CA LYS A 43 -17.61 -6.84 14.79
C LYS A 43 -16.92 -5.55 14.37
N MET A 44 -15.81 -5.21 15.04
CA MET A 44 -14.98 -4.06 14.67
C MET A 44 -13.53 -4.50 14.55
N THR A 45 -12.86 -4.08 13.48
CA THR A 45 -11.42 -4.29 13.27
C THR A 45 -10.69 -2.97 13.14
N VAL A 46 -9.66 -2.78 13.96
CA VAL A 46 -8.76 -1.62 13.93
C VAL A 46 -7.36 -2.10 13.55
N THR A 47 -6.87 -1.63 12.40
CA THR A 47 -5.48 -1.83 11.99
C THR A 47 -4.73 -0.51 12.08
N PHE A 48 -3.48 -0.57 12.54
CA PHE A 48 -2.62 0.61 12.57
C PHE A 48 -1.16 0.27 12.33
N GLN A 49 -0.43 1.28 11.87
CA GLN A 49 1.01 1.25 11.69
C GLN A 49 1.59 2.61 12.08
N VAL A 50 2.63 2.58 12.91
CA VAL A 50 3.36 3.77 13.34
C VAL A 50 4.52 4.03 12.40
N GLY A 51 4.65 5.27 11.97
CA GLY A 51 5.73 5.76 11.14
C GLY A 51 6.31 7.05 11.70
N ASP A 52 7.37 7.51 11.04
CA ASP A 52 7.94 8.82 11.23
C ASP A 52 7.73 9.64 9.96
N ARG A 53 7.29 10.88 10.13
CA ARG A 53 7.12 11.83 9.04
C ARG A 53 8.43 12.55 8.72
N GLU A 54 9.30 12.70 9.71
CA GLU A 54 10.59 13.36 9.56
C GLU A 54 11.67 12.35 9.19
N PHE A 55 12.47 12.70 8.19
CA PHE A 55 13.51 11.81 7.69
C PHE A 55 14.65 11.72 8.72
N GLY A 56 14.62 10.66 9.55
CA GLY A 56 15.71 10.29 10.46
C GLY A 56 15.54 10.69 11.93
N SER A 57 14.33 10.94 12.44
CA SER A 57 14.16 11.48 13.79
C SER A 57 13.55 10.53 14.85
N ALA A 58 12.84 9.47 14.48
CA ALA A 58 12.23 8.56 15.45
C ALA A 58 13.08 7.30 15.66
N GLY A 59 13.98 7.35 16.64
CA GLY A 59 14.71 6.16 17.08
C GLY A 59 13.81 5.05 17.66
N ASN A 60 12.63 5.41 18.18
CA ASN A 60 11.62 4.46 18.66
C ASN A 60 10.28 4.78 17.96
N LEU A 61 9.64 3.76 17.39
CA LEU A 61 8.34 3.85 16.71
C LEU A 61 7.22 3.17 17.50
N ASP A 62 7.45 2.87 18.78
CA ASP A 62 6.47 2.17 19.59
C ASP A 62 5.52 3.16 20.26
N ILE A 63 4.27 2.76 20.42
CA ILE A 63 3.22 3.51 21.13
C ILE A 63 2.42 2.55 22.02
N ASP A 64 1.61 3.09 22.92
CA ASP A 64 0.56 2.32 23.58
C ASP A 64 -0.73 2.41 22.76
N PHE A 65 -1.42 1.28 22.61
CA PHE A 65 -2.72 1.20 21.95
C PHE A 65 -3.72 0.52 22.86
N TRP A 66 -4.93 1.08 22.95
CA TRP A 66 -5.99 0.45 23.73
C TRP A 66 -7.38 0.78 23.22
N ILE A 67 -8.31 -0.12 23.51
CA ILE A 67 -9.72 0.03 23.18
C ILE A 67 -10.53 -0.10 24.47
N THR A 68 -11.43 0.84 24.69
CA THR A 68 -12.35 0.88 25.83
C THR A 68 -13.78 0.71 25.37
N ASN A 69 -14.53 -0.08 26.11
CA ASN A 69 -15.95 -0.29 25.89
C ASN A 69 -16.81 0.83 26.53
N PRO A 70 -18.13 0.86 26.28
CA PRO A 70 -19.02 1.88 26.83
C PRO A 70 -19.07 1.91 28.36
N MET A 71 -18.66 0.82 29.02
CA MET A 71 -18.56 0.70 30.48
C MET A 71 -17.20 1.16 31.03
N GLY A 72 -16.27 1.59 30.17
CA GLY A 72 -14.93 2.04 30.54
C GLY A 72 -13.93 0.92 30.84
N GLN A 73 -14.25 -0.32 30.48
CA GLN A 73 -13.33 -1.46 30.59
C GLN A 73 -12.49 -1.59 29.32
N TYR A 74 -11.25 -2.06 29.46
CA TYR A 74 -10.37 -2.31 28.32
C TYR A 74 -10.75 -3.63 27.64
N GLU A 75 -11.07 -3.58 26.34
CA GLU A 75 -11.18 -4.79 25.52
C GLU A 75 -9.79 -5.26 25.04
N THR A 76 -8.89 -4.31 24.79
CA THR A 76 -7.47 -4.58 24.56
C THR A 76 -6.61 -3.43 25.11
N PHE A 77 -5.40 -3.75 25.53
CA PHE A 77 -4.44 -2.80 26.07
C PHE A 77 -3.02 -3.32 25.80
N ASP A 78 -2.45 -2.86 24.70
CA ASP A 78 -1.14 -3.29 24.22
C ASP A 78 -0.13 -2.18 24.38
N LYS A 79 0.98 -2.53 25.02
CA LYS A 79 2.06 -1.59 25.28
C LYS A 79 3.21 -1.72 24.32
N SER A 80 3.81 -0.58 23.96
CA SER A 80 5.04 -0.52 23.18
C SER A 80 4.97 -1.32 21.87
N VAL A 81 3.97 -1.01 21.05
CA VAL A 81 3.73 -1.64 19.74
C VAL A 81 3.94 -0.65 18.60
N SER A 82 4.52 -1.10 17.48
CA SER A 82 4.75 -0.29 16.28
C SER A 82 3.73 -0.53 15.17
N ASN A 83 2.98 -1.63 15.23
CA ASN A 83 1.86 -1.95 14.36
C ASN A 83 0.93 -2.97 15.03
N GLY A 84 -0.30 -3.08 14.55
CA GLY A 84 -1.26 -4.06 15.06
C GLY A 84 -2.51 -4.22 14.20
N ASP A 85 -3.16 -5.37 14.37
CA ASP A 85 -4.47 -5.70 13.80
C ASP A 85 -5.33 -6.32 14.90
N PHE A 86 -6.32 -5.56 15.37
CA PHE A 86 -7.18 -5.95 16.47
C PHE A 86 -8.62 -6.04 16.01
N SER A 87 -9.19 -7.24 16.13
CA SER A 87 -10.60 -7.51 15.86
C SER A 87 -11.30 -7.97 17.14
N PHE A 88 -12.44 -7.37 17.47
CA PHE A 88 -13.26 -7.79 18.60
C PHE A 88 -14.76 -7.69 18.26
N ASP A 89 -15.57 -8.44 18.99
CA ASP A 89 -17.03 -8.42 18.91
C ASP A 89 -17.60 -7.60 20.08
N ALA A 90 -18.53 -6.68 19.79
CA ALA A 90 -19.11 -5.78 20.76
C ALA A 90 -20.08 -6.49 21.71
N LYS A 91 -19.79 -6.48 23.02
CA LYS A 91 -20.63 -7.13 24.05
C LYS A 91 -21.84 -6.28 24.47
N HIS A 92 -21.75 -4.97 24.29
CA HIS A 92 -22.73 -4.00 24.77
C HIS A 92 -22.97 -2.93 23.72
N ASP A 93 -24.21 -2.48 23.59
CA ASP A 93 -24.53 -1.33 22.74
C ASP A 93 -23.89 -0.07 23.30
N GLY A 94 -23.22 0.70 22.45
CA GLY A 94 -22.76 2.04 22.80
C GLY A 94 -21.46 2.47 22.15
N LYS A 95 -20.83 3.45 22.77
CA LYS A 95 -19.63 4.11 22.28
C LYS A 95 -18.37 3.34 22.69
N TYR A 96 -17.69 2.76 21.70
CA TYR A 96 -16.35 2.19 21.85
C TYR A 96 -15.31 3.25 21.50
N THR A 97 -14.29 3.39 22.32
CA THR A 97 -13.23 4.40 22.13
C THR A 97 -11.88 3.73 22.03
N TYR A 98 -11.17 3.95 20.92
CA TYR A 98 -9.82 3.45 20.68
C TYR A 98 -8.83 4.61 20.67
N CYS A 99 -7.70 4.41 21.34
CA CYS A 99 -6.73 5.46 21.60
C CYS A 99 -5.31 5.00 21.26
N PHE A 100 -4.52 5.97 20.79
CA PHE A 100 -3.09 5.85 20.53
C PHE A 100 -2.36 6.79 21.49
N GLY A 101 -1.44 6.26 22.29
CA GLY A 101 -0.72 7.00 23.32
C GLY A 101 0.78 7.08 23.04
N ASN A 102 1.32 8.30 23.07
CA ASN A 102 2.75 8.59 23.03
C ASN A 102 3.25 9.19 24.37
N GLU A 103 2.62 8.79 25.48
CA GLU A 103 2.89 9.34 26.82
C GLU A 103 4.28 8.93 27.37
N HIS A 104 4.74 7.70 27.09
CA HIS A 104 5.95 7.11 27.67
C HIS A 104 7.14 7.00 26.69
N TRP A 105 7.01 7.38 25.42
CA TRP A 105 8.02 7.14 24.36
C TRP A 105 8.59 8.43 23.78
N GLY A 106 9.78 8.82 24.24
CA GLY A 106 10.62 9.83 23.59
C GLY A 106 10.05 11.25 23.55
N ALA A 107 10.90 12.20 23.16
CA ALA A 107 10.54 13.62 23.05
C ALA A 107 9.99 14.00 21.65
N HIS A 108 9.87 13.04 20.74
CA HIS A 108 9.52 13.26 19.34
C HIS A 108 8.06 12.88 19.04
N SER A 109 7.45 13.61 18.11
CA SER A 109 6.15 13.26 17.55
C SER A 109 6.25 12.05 16.64
N LYS A 110 5.17 11.28 16.56
CA LYS A 110 5.04 10.10 15.69
C LYS A 110 3.87 10.29 14.73
N GLU A 111 3.85 9.57 13.61
CA GLU A 111 2.71 9.54 12.69
C GLU A 111 2.06 8.16 12.77
N VAL A 112 0.74 8.10 12.95
CA VAL A 112 0.00 6.83 13.02
C VAL A 112 -0.96 6.78 11.83
N SER A 113 -0.73 5.81 10.95
CA SER A 113 -1.67 5.43 9.90
C SER A 113 -2.61 4.39 10.47
N PHE A 114 -3.92 4.66 10.51
CA PHE A 114 -4.90 3.67 10.98
C PHE A 114 -6.07 3.52 10.03
N ASN A 115 -6.70 2.35 10.07
CA ASN A 115 -7.89 2.04 9.30
C ASN A 115 -8.87 1.23 10.16
N VAL A 116 -10.11 1.72 10.24
CA VAL A 116 -11.23 1.01 10.85
C VAL A 116 -12.03 0.37 9.73
N HIS A 117 -12.09 -0.97 9.74
CA HIS A 117 -12.80 -1.74 8.73
C HIS A 117 -13.51 -2.93 9.38
N GLY A 118 -14.42 -3.57 8.65
CA GLY A 118 -15.11 -4.75 9.14
C GLY A 118 -16.29 -4.50 10.08
N ILE A 119 -16.84 -3.27 10.13
CA ILE A 119 -18.10 -2.96 10.83
C ILE A 119 -19.25 -3.65 10.10
N VAL A 120 -19.48 -4.92 10.43
CA VAL A 120 -20.64 -5.68 9.95
C VAL A 120 -21.73 -5.50 10.98
N TYR A 121 -22.73 -4.69 10.64
CA TYR A 121 -23.94 -4.55 11.46
C TYR A 121 -24.68 -5.88 11.44
N VAL A 122 -24.61 -6.64 12.52
CA VAL A 122 -25.38 -7.87 12.64
C VAL A 122 -26.79 -7.46 13.07
N SER A 123 -27.66 -7.17 12.09
CA SER A 123 -29.05 -6.90 12.43
C SER A 123 -29.66 -8.17 13.06
N GLU A 124 -30.32 -8.02 14.21
CA GLU A 124 -31.00 -9.10 14.95
C GLU A 124 -32.03 -9.86 14.09
N THR A 125 -32.44 -9.27 12.97
CA THR A 125 -33.35 -9.84 11.96
C THR A 125 -32.70 -10.88 11.04
N ASP A 126 -31.37 -11.03 11.11
CA ASP A 126 -30.57 -11.80 10.16
C ASP A 126 -29.94 -13.06 10.78
N VAL A 127 -30.43 -13.46 11.96
CA VAL A 127 -30.13 -14.76 12.59
C VAL A 127 -30.96 -15.83 11.86
N PRO A 128 -30.37 -16.65 10.98
CA PRO A 128 -31.12 -17.67 10.27
C PRO A 128 -31.59 -18.70 11.29
N ALA A 129 -32.90 -18.90 11.39
CA ALA A 129 -33.49 -19.85 12.34
C ALA A 129 -33.17 -21.32 11.98
N ASP A 130 -32.72 -21.56 10.74
CA ASP A 130 -32.39 -22.89 10.23
C ASP A 130 -30.86 -23.07 10.15
N PRO A 131 -30.26 -24.05 10.84
CA PRO A 131 -28.82 -24.31 10.78
C PRO A 131 -28.30 -24.57 9.36
N LEU A 132 -29.16 -25.00 8.42
CA LEU A 132 -28.79 -25.15 7.03
C LEU A 132 -28.54 -23.80 6.33
N GLU A 133 -29.37 -22.79 6.61
CA GLU A 133 -29.24 -21.46 6.02
C GLU A 133 -27.95 -20.76 6.50
N VAL A 134 -27.57 -20.98 7.76
CA VAL A 134 -26.30 -20.49 8.33
C VAL A 134 -25.09 -21.02 7.56
N GLU A 135 -25.03 -22.33 7.32
CA GLU A 135 -23.91 -22.95 6.60
C GLU A 135 -23.86 -22.52 5.12
N VAL A 136 -25.02 -22.34 4.47
CA VAL A 136 -25.09 -21.83 3.09
C VAL A 136 -24.61 -20.38 3.01
N LYS A 137 -25.03 -19.52 3.95
CA LYS A 137 -24.59 -18.12 4.02
C LYS A 137 -23.09 -18.04 4.25
N LYS A 138 -22.55 -18.84 5.18
CA LYS A 138 -21.11 -18.96 5.43
C LYS A 138 -20.32 -19.41 4.21
N LEU A 139 -20.80 -20.41 3.46
CA LEU A 139 -20.15 -20.85 2.22
C LEU A 139 -20.17 -19.74 1.15
N SER A 140 -21.28 -19.00 1.03
CA SER A 140 -21.39 -17.87 0.12
C SER A 140 -20.40 -16.76 0.46
N GLU A 141 -20.24 -16.44 1.75
CA GLU A 141 -19.27 -15.44 2.23
C GLU A 141 -17.82 -15.86 1.93
N LEU A 142 -17.46 -17.12 2.19
CA LEU A 142 -16.14 -17.65 1.85
C LEU A 142 -15.87 -17.63 0.34
N LEU A 143 -16.86 -17.97 -0.48
CA LEU A 143 -16.73 -17.90 -1.94
C LEU A 143 -16.61 -16.46 -2.44
N ALA A 144 -17.32 -15.52 -1.84
CA ALA A 144 -17.18 -14.10 -2.14
C ALA A 144 -15.77 -13.61 -1.80
N GLN A 145 -15.23 -14.00 -0.63
CA GLN A 145 -13.88 -13.67 -0.23
C GLN A 145 -12.83 -14.23 -1.21
N VAL A 146 -12.94 -15.49 -1.62
CA VAL A 146 -12.02 -16.10 -2.60
C VAL A 146 -12.10 -15.40 -3.95
N LYS A 147 -13.31 -15.04 -4.40
CA LYS A 147 -13.50 -14.31 -5.66
C LYS A 147 -12.81 -12.96 -5.65
N ASP A 148 -12.92 -12.23 -4.55
CA ASP A 148 -12.27 -10.94 -4.38
C ASP A 148 -10.74 -11.08 -4.39
N GLU A 149 -10.19 -12.08 -3.69
CA GLU A 149 -8.75 -12.38 -3.73
C GLU A 149 -8.26 -12.74 -5.14
N GLN A 150 -8.99 -13.59 -5.87
CA GLN A 150 -8.67 -13.90 -7.26
C GLN A 150 -8.69 -12.65 -8.15
N SER A 151 -9.68 -11.78 -7.97
CA SER A 151 -9.77 -10.52 -8.72
C SER A 151 -8.54 -9.64 -8.50
N TYR A 152 -8.08 -9.55 -7.24
CA TYR A 152 -6.88 -8.83 -6.87
C TYR A 152 -5.62 -9.44 -7.50
N ILE A 153 -5.46 -10.76 -7.45
CA ILE A 153 -4.33 -11.47 -8.06
C ILE A 153 -4.27 -11.20 -9.57
N VAL A 154 -5.41 -11.24 -10.27
CA VAL A 154 -5.48 -10.98 -11.71
C VAL A 154 -5.07 -9.55 -12.07
N ILE A 155 -5.53 -8.56 -11.29
CA ILE A 155 -5.16 -7.15 -11.52
C ILE A 155 -3.66 -6.95 -11.31
N ARG A 156 -3.12 -7.53 -10.22
CA ARG A 156 -1.69 -7.51 -9.92
C ARG A 156 -0.87 -8.17 -11.03
N GLU A 157 -1.26 -9.36 -11.49
CA GLU A 157 -0.59 -10.09 -12.58
C GLU A 157 -0.55 -9.25 -13.87
N ARG A 158 -1.69 -8.67 -14.27
CA ARG A 158 -1.75 -7.80 -15.46
C ARG A 158 -0.75 -6.65 -15.36
N THR A 159 -0.64 -6.05 -14.18
CA THR A 159 0.24 -4.91 -13.94
C THR A 159 1.72 -5.33 -14.01
N HIS A 160 2.09 -6.42 -13.34
CA HIS A 160 3.45 -6.97 -13.40
C HIS A 160 3.83 -7.41 -14.83
N ARG A 161 2.91 -8.06 -15.55
CA ARG A 161 3.13 -8.51 -16.93
C ARG A 161 3.40 -7.35 -17.87
N ASN A 162 2.60 -6.28 -17.79
CA ASN A 162 2.77 -5.09 -18.62
C ASN A 162 4.14 -4.41 -18.37
N THR A 163 4.58 -4.34 -17.12
CA THR A 163 5.90 -3.79 -16.77
C THR A 163 7.03 -4.68 -17.30
N ALA A 164 6.91 -6.00 -17.17
CA ALA A 164 7.90 -6.93 -17.68
C ALA A 164 8.00 -6.87 -19.22
N GLU A 165 6.86 -6.85 -19.92
CA GLU A 165 6.81 -6.81 -21.38
C GLU A 165 7.35 -5.49 -21.96
N SER A 166 6.95 -4.36 -21.38
CA SER A 166 7.45 -3.04 -21.79
C SER A 166 8.95 -2.86 -21.52
N THR A 167 9.47 -3.41 -20.42
CA THR A 167 10.91 -3.40 -20.13
C THR A 167 11.67 -4.29 -21.12
N ASN A 168 11.18 -5.52 -21.35
CA ASN A 168 11.80 -6.47 -22.28
C ASN A 168 11.89 -5.89 -23.70
N SER A 169 10.81 -5.28 -24.20
CA SER A 169 10.81 -4.67 -25.54
C SER A 169 11.84 -3.53 -25.68
N ARG A 170 11.94 -2.63 -24.69
CA ARG A 170 12.92 -1.53 -24.69
C ARG A 170 14.35 -2.06 -24.68
N VAL A 171 14.65 -3.02 -23.81
CA VAL A 171 15.98 -3.65 -23.71
C VAL A 171 16.33 -4.38 -25.01
N LYS A 172 15.38 -5.08 -25.61
CA LYS A 172 15.58 -5.78 -26.89
C LYS A 172 15.95 -4.82 -28.03
N TRP A 173 15.21 -3.72 -28.19
CA TRP A 173 15.50 -2.72 -29.22
C TRP A 173 16.83 -2.02 -28.98
N TRP A 174 17.15 -1.68 -27.73
CA TRP A 174 18.44 -1.10 -27.37
C TRP A 174 19.60 -2.05 -27.67
N ASN A 175 19.45 -3.34 -27.34
CA ASN A 175 20.48 -4.34 -27.62
C ASN A 175 20.69 -4.55 -29.13
N LEU A 176 19.62 -4.60 -29.93
CA LEU A 176 19.72 -4.67 -31.39
C LEU A 176 20.47 -3.47 -31.97
N PHE A 177 20.20 -2.27 -31.45
CA PHE A 177 20.91 -1.06 -31.86
C PHE A 177 22.42 -1.13 -31.53
N VAL A 178 22.77 -1.54 -30.31
CA VAL A 178 24.17 -1.69 -29.88
C VAL A 178 24.91 -2.72 -30.73
N ILE A 179 24.30 -3.88 -30.99
CA ILE A 179 24.88 -4.91 -31.87
C ILE A 179 25.14 -4.33 -33.27
N GLY A 180 24.16 -3.59 -33.82
CA GLY A 180 24.32 -2.93 -35.12
C GLY A 180 25.48 -1.93 -35.15
N LEU A 181 25.64 -1.12 -34.10
CA LEU A 181 26.73 -0.16 -33.97
C LEU A 181 28.09 -0.87 -33.92
N VAL A 182 28.23 -1.94 -33.13
CA VAL A 182 29.48 -2.71 -33.01
C VAL A 182 29.87 -3.38 -34.33
N VAL A 183 28.90 -3.96 -35.05
CA VAL A 183 29.15 -4.52 -36.38
C VAL A 183 29.53 -3.43 -37.38
N GLY A 184 28.86 -2.27 -37.33
CA GLY A 184 29.16 -1.11 -38.17
C GLY A 184 30.58 -0.58 -37.98
N GLU A 185 30.99 -0.37 -36.72
CA GLU A 185 32.37 0.01 -36.35
C GLU A 185 33.39 -1.03 -36.83
N SER A 186 33.10 -2.32 -36.66
CA SER A 186 34.00 -3.39 -37.10
C SER A 186 34.23 -3.37 -38.62
N VAL A 187 33.16 -3.19 -39.40
CA VAL A 187 33.26 -3.07 -40.86
C VAL A 187 33.99 -1.78 -41.27
N PHE A 188 33.68 -0.67 -40.62
CA PHE A 188 34.33 0.62 -40.86
C PHE A 188 35.83 0.55 -40.61
N GLN A 189 36.26 -0.06 -39.49
CA GLN A 189 37.67 -0.27 -39.17
C GLN A 189 38.39 -1.07 -40.25
N VAL A 190 37.81 -2.17 -40.73
CA VAL A 190 38.40 -2.99 -41.80
C VAL A 190 38.48 -2.22 -43.12
N TRP A 191 37.42 -1.50 -43.49
CA TRP A 191 37.40 -0.68 -44.70
C TRP A 191 38.44 0.44 -44.65
N TRP A 192 38.53 1.14 -43.52
CA TRP A 192 39.49 2.22 -43.30
C TRP A 192 40.93 1.72 -43.42
N LEU A 193 41.26 0.61 -42.77
CA LEU A 193 42.59 0.00 -42.87
C LEU A 193 42.91 -0.39 -44.31
N ARG A 194 41.98 -1.05 -45.03
CA ARG A 194 42.19 -1.39 -46.45
C ARG A 194 42.45 -0.15 -47.31
N ARG A 195 41.67 0.92 -47.10
CA ARG A 195 41.80 2.18 -47.86
C ARG A 195 43.09 2.93 -47.53
N PHE A 196 43.54 2.88 -46.28
CA PHE A 196 44.79 3.49 -45.82
C PHE A 196 46.02 2.81 -46.46
N PHE A 197 46.00 1.47 -46.57
CA PHE A 197 47.07 0.71 -47.24
C PHE A 197 46.97 0.67 -48.76
N GLU A 198 45.86 1.11 -49.35
CA GLU A 198 45.73 1.33 -50.78
C GLU A 198 46.44 2.64 -51.19
N VAL A 199 47.77 2.59 -51.20
CA VAL A 199 48.62 3.68 -51.69
C VAL A 199 48.45 3.77 -53.20
N LYS A 200 47.78 4.81 -53.70
CA LYS A 200 47.83 5.15 -55.13
C LYS A 200 49.27 5.54 -55.45
N ARG A 201 50.03 4.62 -56.08
CA ARG A 201 51.28 4.98 -56.74
C ARG A 201 50.93 5.95 -57.86
N VAL A 202 51.18 7.24 -57.63
CA VAL A 202 51.21 8.24 -58.69
C VAL A 202 52.46 7.94 -59.50
N VAL A 203 52.27 7.52 -60.75
CA VAL A 203 53.34 7.38 -61.75
C VAL A 203 53.53 8.75 -62.41
#